data_AF-A0A2C5XZ96-F1
#
_entry.id   AF-A0A2C5XZ96-F1
#
_cell.length_a   1.000
_cell.length_b   1.000
_cell.length_c   1.000
_cell.angle_alpha   90.00
_cell.angle_beta   90.00
_cell.angle_gamma   90.00
#
_symmetry.space_group_name_H-M   'P 1'
#
loop_
_entity.id
_entity.type
_entity.pdbx_description
1 polymer ?
#
loop_
_entity_poly.entity_id
_entity_poly.type
_entity_poly.pdbx_seq_one_letter_code
_entity_poly.pdbx_strand_id
1 'polypeptide(L)'
;MPQLLSLSWAQLLFATFVPYIVLCSLLRFRRLRRLQAKYNFPDRASLSRMTGTEARAIHHHCSAYEFPFAFDYGLRMAIFKTYALENVGRLLAASSDLMSTQHVGKRYEDTEVIYASFFHWPPSSPPLHDFVARMNYLHEPYVKSGRILNKDLLYVLYISLVEPINHQRLYEWRSLTDMEVAASATLWYYIGEMMGIDYQSELGKNKWKDGIEFLDDLTAWSFKYEDLHLKRLPEVHTLGVNLIDFMLSVYPRVSHPVVYQVLLLLLGERVRHALSLPEPSLAMTAIFYSSLLVRRFVLRFLTLPRLFPLQPMSDVDVKTGKVHHNRYLKEPWYVAPTFWARWGPTALSSRILGVMVPGQGGAEMKPDGFYVEDVGPQRTVGKGAEQMAVMRERIKKVADRVANESPFAMKS
;
A
#
# COMPACT_ATOMS: atom_id res chain seq x y z
N MET A 1 -12.06 -13.29 -62.91
CA MET A 1 -11.78 -13.73 -61.53
C MET A 1 -11.12 -12.59 -60.80
N PRO A 2 -11.67 -12.10 -59.67
CA PRO A 2 -11.16 -10.90 -59.03
C PRO A 2 -9.78 -11.19 -58.43
N GLN A 3 -8.81 -10.30 -58.72
CA GLN A 3 -7.56 -10.21 -57.99
C GLN A 3 -7.91 -9.83 -56.54
N LEU A 4 -8.03 -10.83 -55.67
CA LEU A 4 -8.00 -10.62 -54.22
C LEU A 4 -6.67 -9.96 -53.91
N LEU A 5 -6.70 -8.68 -53.55
CA LEU A 5 -5.55 -7.92 -53.08
C LEU A 5 -4.82 -8.72 -52.01
N SER A 6 -3.66 -9.28 -52.34
CA SER A 6 -2.81 -9.96 -51.36
C SER A 6 -2.18 -8.89 -50.47
N LEU A 7 -2.82 -8.62 -49.33
CA LEU A 7 -2.24 -7.76 -48.30
C LEU A 7 -0.93 -8.41 -47.82
N SER A 8 0.15 -7.63 -47.81
CA SER A 8 1.41 -8.04 -47.21
C SER A 8 1.26 -8.26 -45.70
N TRP A 9 2.11 -9.10 -45.11
CA TRP A 9 2.16 -9.31 -43.66
C TRP A 9 2.34 -7.99 -42.88
N ALA A 10 3.10 -7.04 -43.42
CA ALA A 10 3.26 -5.71 -42.83
C ALA A 10 1.94 -4.93 -42.82
N GLN A 11 1.15 -4.98 -43.90
CA GLN A 11 -0.17 -4.35 -43.96
C GLN A 11 -1.17 -5.02 -43.00
N LEU A 12 -1.15 -6.35 -42.89
CA LEU A 12 -1.99 -7.09 -41.94
C LEU A 12 -1.62 -6.77 -40.48
N LEU A 13 -0.32 -6.73 -40.16
CA LEU A 13 0.16 -6.33 -38.83
C LEU A 13 -0.23 -4.89 -38.51
N PHE A 14 -0.06 -3.96 -39.45
CA PHE A 14 -0.47 -2.57 -39.24
C PHE A 14 -1.99 -2.45 -39.03
N ALA A 15 -2.78 -3.13 -39.86
CA ALA A 15 -4.24 -3.12 -39.81
C ALA A 15 -4.82 -3.78 -38.55
N THR A 16 -4.05 -4.58 -37.81
CA THR A 16 -4.48 -5.23 -36.56
C THR A 16 -3.90 -4.55 -35.33
N PHE A 17 -2.61 -4.22 -35.36
CA PHE A 17 -1.88 -3.65 -34.23
C PHE A 17 -2.29 -2.22 -33.91
N VAL A 18 -2.50 -1.37 -34.93
CA VAL A 18 -2.92 0.02 -34.70
C VAL A 18 -4.32 0.09 -34.08
N PRO A 19 -5.35 -0.61 -34.60
CA PRO A 19 -6.65 -0.65 -33.93
C PRO A 19 -6.61 -1.24 -32.52
N TYR A 20 -5.75 -2.25 -32.28
CA TYR A 20 -5.56 -2.80 -30.94
C TYR A 20 -5.01 -1.75 -29.94
N ILE A 21 -3.97 -1.01 -30.34
CA ILE A 21 -3.41 0.09 -29.53
C ILE A 21 -4.48 1.14 -29.22
N VAL A 22 -5.26 1.54 -30.24
CA VAL A 22 -6.36 2.49 -30.09
C VAL A 22 -7.41 1.93 -29.13
N LEU A 23 -7.79 0.66 -29.25
CA LEU A 23 -8.74 -0.01 -28.37
C LEU A 23 -8.26 -0.01 -26.91
N CYS A 24 -7.01 -0.39 -26.64
CA CYS A 24 -6.41 -0.34 -25.30
C CYS A 24 -6.51 1.07 -24.69
N SER A 25 -6.09 2.07 -25.46
CA SER A 25 -6.14 3.48 -25.04
C SER A 25 -7.57 3.97 -24.77
N LEU A 26 -8.52 3.65 -25.66
CA LEU A 26 -9.92 4.05 -25.56
C LEU A 26 -10.60 3.42 -24.35
N LEU A 27 -10.39 2.11 -24.10
CA LEU A 27 -11.00 1.43 -22.96
C LEU A 27 -10.49 1.97 -21.62
N ARG A 28 -9.18 2.28 -21.52
CA ARG A 28 -8.58 2.89 -20.33
C ARG A 28 -9.17 4.26 -20.03
N PHE A 29 -9.21 5.15 -21.02
CA PHE A 29 -9.77 6.49 -20.80
C PHE A 29 -11.29 6.48 -20.66
N ARG A 30 -12.00 5.55 -21.30
CA ARG A 30 -13.43 5.35 -21.07
C ARG A 30 -13.71 4.97 -19.61
N ARG A 31 -12.87 4.13 -19.00
CA ARG A 31 -12.99 3.82 -17.57
C ARG A 31 -12.74 5.03 -16.68
N LEU A 32 -11.66 5.77 -16.91
CA LEU A 32 -11.38 6.99 -16.15
C LEU A 32 -12.54 8.00 -16.24
N ARG A 33 -13.02 8.27 -17.46
CA ARG A 33 -14.17 9.17 -17.67
C ARG A 33 -15.44 8.68 -16.99
N ARG A 34 -15.70 7.36 -16.99
CA ARG A 34 -16.83 6.76 -16.26
C ARG A 34 -16.70 6.96 -14.74
N LEU A 35 -15.50 6.81 -14.20
CA LEU A 35 -15.25 7.06 -12.78
C LEU A 35 -15.50 8.52 -12.42
N GLN A 36 -14.92 9.46 -13.18
CA GLN A 36 -15.10 10.90 -12.98
C GLN A 36 -16.57 11.31 -13.15
N ALA A 37 -17.28 10.80 -14.15
CA ALA A 37 -18.69 11.08 -14.35
C ALA A 37 -19.58 10.51 -13.23
N LYS A 38 -19.23 9.33 -12.68
CA LYS A 38 -19.98 8.70 -11.60
C LYS A 38 -19.97 9.53 -10.31
N TYR A 39 -18.79 10.03 -9.93
CA TYR A 39 -18.63 10.79 -8.67
C TYR A 39 -18.78 12.30 -8.86
N ASN A 40 -18.63 12.79 -10.09
CA ASN A 40 -18.91 14.17 -10.50
C ASN A 40 -18.19 15.22 -9.62
N PHE A 41 -16.86 15.17 -9.60
CA PHE A 41 -15.99 16.20 -9.04
C PHE A 41 -15.30 16.99 -10.17
N PRO A 42 -15.99 17.96 -10.80
CA PRO A 42 -15.51 18.61 -12.02
C PRO A 42 -14.32 19.56 -11.82
N ASP A 43 -14.13 20.07 -10.61
CA ASP A 43 -13.09 21.06 -10.28
C ASP A 43 -12.57 20.87 -8.85
N ARG A 44 -11.55 21.65 -8.46
CA ARG A 44 -10.94 21.56 -7.13
C ARG A 44 -11.90 21.95 -6.00
N ALA A 45 -12.69 23.01 -6.15
CA ALA A 45 -13.63 23.45 -5.12
C ALA A 45 -14.65 22.34 -4.81
N SER A 46 -14.99 21.57 -5.84
CA SER A 46 -15.88 20.44 -5.75
C SER A 46 -15.39 19.32 -4.83
N LEU A 47 -14.07 19.18 -4.62
CA LEU A 47 -13.47 18.12 -3.80
C LEU A 47 -13.77 18.25 -2.30
N SER A 48 -14.12 19.46 -1.85
CA SER A 48 -14.48 19.78 -0.46
C SER A 48 -15.72 19.03 0.07
N ARG A 49 -16.59 18.51 -0.82
CA ARG A 49 -17.78 17.72 -0.44
C ARG A 49 -17.55 16.21 -0.46
N MET A 50 -16.33 15.75 -0.78
CA MET A 50 -16.05 14.32 -0.91
C MET A 50 -16.19 13.61 0.44
N THR A 51 -17.13 12.69 0.52
CA THR A 51 -17.34 11.85 1.70
C THR A 51 -16.26 10.79 1.83
N GLY A 52 -16.06 10.24 3.03
CA GLY A 52 -15.15 9.12 3.26
C GLY A 52 -15.53 7.86 2.48
N THR A 53 -16.84 7.62 2.27
CA THR A 53 -17.32 6.48 1.47
C THR A 53 -16.94 6.62 -0.01
N GLU A 54 -17.09 7.81 -0.58
CA GLU A 54 -16.66 8.10 -1.95
C GLU A 54 -15.14 8.06 -2.08
N ALA A 55 -14.42 8.68 -1.14
CA ALA A 55 -12.96 8.68 -1.08
C ALA A 55 -12.41 7.25 -1.11
N ARG A 56 -12.90 6.37 -0.23
CA ARG A 56 -12.51 4.96 -0.22
C ARG A 56 -12.85 4.27 -1.53
N ALA A 57 -14.03 4.51 -2.12
CA ALA A 57 -14.44 3.84 -3.34
C ALA A 57 -13.58 4.27 -4.56
N ILE A 58 -13.26 5.55 -4.67
CA ILE A 58 -12.36 6.10 -5.70
C ILE A 58 -10.94 5.56 -5.49
N HIS A 59 -10.43 5.60 -4.27
CA HIS A 59 -9.11 5.07 -3.92
C HIS A 59 -9.01 3.57 -4.22
N HIS A 60 -9.98 2.76 -3.80
CA HIS A 60 -10.06 1.34 -4.11
C HIS A 60 -10.13 1.08 -5.62
N HIS A 61 -10.82 1.92 -6.40
CA HIS A 61 -10.79 1.78 -7.86
C HIS A 61 -9.36 1.94 -8.40
N CYS A 62 -8.63 2.94 -7.90
CA CYS A 62 -7.24 3.18 -8.30
C CYS A 62 -6.33 2.04 -7.89
N SER A 63 -6.40 1.57 -6.65
CA SER A 63 -5.52 0.54 -6.11
C SER A 63 -5.90 -0.88 -6.55
N ALA A 64 -7.15 -1.19 -6.88
CA ALA A 64 -7.54 -2.55 -7.25
C ALA A 64 -7.62 -2.77 -8.78
N TYR A 65 -8.04 -1.76 -9.56
CA TYR A 65 -8.25 -1.91 -11.01
C TYR A 65 -7.14 -1.27 -11.84
N GLU A 66 -6.78 -0.03 -11.53
CA GLU A 66 -5.89 0.77 -12.39
C GLU A 66 -4.42 0.44 -12.10
N PHE A 67 -3.98 0.63 -10.86
CA PHE A 67 -2.57 0.67 -10.46
C PHE A 67 -2.20 -0.27 -9.29
N PRO A 68 -2.71 -1.51 -9.21
CA PRO A 68 -2.47 -2.37 -8.05
C PRO A 68 -1.01 -2.65 -7.77
N PHE A 69 -0.19 -2.84 -8.80
CA PHE A 69 1.22 -3.16 -8.59
C PHE A 69 2.01 -1.95 -8.08
N ALA A 70 1.85 -0.76 -8.67
CA ALA A 70 2.54 0.43 -8.19
C ALA A 70 2.03 0.90 -6.82
N PHE A 71 0.74 0.71 -6.54
CA PHE A 71 0.16 1.00 -5.23
C PHE A 71 0.75 0.10 -4.14
N ASP A 72 0.66 -1.22 -4.33
CA ASP A 72 1.22 -2.25 -3.44
C ASP A 72 2.72 -2.01 -3.22
N TYR A 73 3.46 -1.77 -4.30
CA TYR A 73 4.89 -1.51 -4.20
C TYR A 73 5.22 -0.23 -3.45
N GLY A 74 4.54 0.87 -3.78
CA GLY A 74 4.75 2.16 -3.11
C GLY A 74 4.42 2.10 -1.63
N LEU A 75 3.40 1.33 -1.24
CA LEU A 75 3.07 1.12 0.16
C LEU A 75 4.14 0.33 0.91
N ARG A 76 4.71 -0.70 0.29
CA ARG A 76 5.85 -1.45 0.87
C ARG A 76 7.08 -0.57 1.03
N MET A 77 7.33 0.32 0.06
CA MET A 77 8.41 1.30 0.18
C MET A 77 8.12 2.32 1.26
N ALA A 78 6.87 2.77 1.45
CA ALA A 78 6.50 3.62 2.58
C ALA A 78 6.89 2.98 3.92
N ILE A 79 6.49 1.72 4.12
CA ILE A 79 6.80 0.96 5.34
C ILE A 79 8.31 0.89 5.54
N PHE A 80 9.09 0.52 4.52
CA PHE A 80 10.55 0.46 4.65
C PHE A 80 11.13 1.83 5.02
N LYS A 81 10.75 2.91 4.31
CA LYS A 81 11.28 4.25 4.54
C LYS A 81 11.05 4.75 5.97
N THR A 82 9.98 4.33 6.64
CA THR A 82 9.75 4.68 8.06
C THR A 82 10.84 4.16 9.00
N TYR A 83 11.53 3.08 8.63
CA TYR A 83 12.55 2.44 9.48
C TYR A 83 13.84 3.26 9.54
N ALA A 84 14.04 4.18 8.59
CA ALA A 84 15.16 5.10 8.60
C ALA A 84 14.96 6.32 9.52
N LEU A 85 13.78 6.50 10.09
CA LEU A 85 13.52 7.56 11.07
C LEU A 85 14.12 7.18 12.43
N GLU A 86 14.74 8.15 13.09
CA GLU A 86 15.44 7.94 14.36
C GLU A 86 14.59 7.23 15.42
N ASN A 87 13.41 7.75 15.75
CA ASN A 87 12.60 7.19 16.85
C ASN A 87 11.97 5.84 16.47
N VAL A 88 11.37 5.77 15.28
CA VAL A 88 10.73 4.55 14.76
C VAL A 88 11.76 3.43 14.58
N GLY A 89 12.88 3.72 13.94
CA GLY A 89 13.95 2.74 13.69
C GLY A 89 14.57 2.21 14.97
N ARG A 90 14.86 3.07 15.97
CA ARG A 90 15.33 2.61 17.30
C ARG A 90 14.32 1.70 17.98
N LEU A 91 13.04 2.08 17.98
CA LEU A 91 11.99 1.28 18.60
C LEU A 91 11.87 -0.10 17.95
N LEU A 92 11.90 -0.15 16.61
CA LEU A 92 11.81 -1.39 15.86
C LEU A 92 13.04 -2.27 16.06
N ALA A 93 14.25 -1.70 16.04
CA ALA A 93 15.48 -2.42 16.32
C ALA A 93 15.50 -3.02 17.73
N ALA A 94 14.91 -2.33 18.71
CA ALA A 94 14.92 -2.77 20.10
C ALA A 94 13.83 -3.79 20.46
N SER A 95 12.70 -3.81 19.74
CA SER A 95 11.50 -4.51 20.23
C SER A 95 10.66 -5.24 19.20
N SER A 96 11.04 -5.17 17.91
CA SER A 96 10.22 -5.73 16.82
C SER A 96 10.69 -7.11 16.39
N ASP A 97 9.72 -7.95 16.05
CA ASP A 97 9.93 -9.25 15.38
C ASP A 97 10.62 -9.09 14.00
N LEU A 98 10.73 -7.86 13.47
CA LEU A 98 11.52 -7.54 12.28
C LEU A 98 13.01 -7.89 12.42
N MET A 99 13.54 -7.93 13.65
CA MET A 99 14.93 -8.33 13.91
C MET A 99 15.12 -9.85 13.99
N SER A 100 14.03 -10.62 13.95
CA SER A 100 14.05 -12.08 14.04
C SER A 100 13.84 -12.70 12.67
N THR A 101 14.82 -13.45 12.17
CA THR A 101 14.69 -14.19 10.89
C THR A 101 13.54 -15.20 10.89
N GLN A 102 13.13 -15.70 12.06
CA GLN A 102 12.02 -16.62 12.22
C GLN A 102 10.65 -15.93 12.19
N HIS A 103 10.54 -14.71 12.73
CA HIS A 103 9.24 -14.05 12.93
C HIS A 103 9.00 -12.88 11.95
N VAL A 104 10.03 -12.42 11.23
CA VAL A 104 9.94 -11.29 10.29
C VAL A 104 8.89 -11.52 9.20
N GLY A 105 8.73 -12.75 8.71
CA GLY A 105 7.71 -13.09 7.70
C GLY A 105 6.29 -12.85 8.20
N LYS A 106 5.94 -13.41 9.37
CA LYS A 106 4.65 -13.14 10.02
C LYS A 106 4.46 -11.65 10.31
N ARG A 107 5.48 -10.98 10.88
CA ARG A 107 5.42 -9.56 11.23
C ARG A 107 5.17 -8.68 10.01
N TYR A 108 5.73 -9.05 8.87
CA TYR A 108 5.51 -8.39 7.59
C TYR A 108 4.06 -8.58 7.13
N GLU A 109 3.57 -9.82 7.09
CA GLU A 109 2.20 -10.13 6.67
C GLU A 109 1.14 -9.52 7.60
N ASP A 110 1.38 -9.50 8.92
CA ASP A 110 0.55 -8.78 9.91
C ASP A 110 0.40 -7.28 9.57
N THR A 111 1.46 -6.66 9.03
CA THR A 111 1.42 -5.27 8.59
C THR A 111 0.58 -5.12 7.33
N GLU A 112 0.84 -5.96 6.33
CA GLU A 112 0.15 -5.91 5.03
C GLU A 112 -1.37 -6.06 5.20
N VAL A 113 -1.85 -6.98 6.05
CA VAL A 113 -3.30 -7.17 6.26
C VAL A 113 -3.96 -5.97 6.97
N ILE A 114 -3.26 -5.30 7.90
CA ILE A 114 -3.75 -4.06 8.51
C ILE A 114 -3.90 -2.98 7.44
N TYR A 115 -2.87 -2.74 6.63
CA TYR A 115 -2.96 -1.74 5.58
C TYR A 115 -4.05 -2.09 4.56
N ALA A 116 -4.11 -3.35 4.12
CA ALA A 116 -5.12 -3.83 3.20
C ALA A 116 -6.55 -3.53 3.69
N SER A 117 -6.79 -3.57 5.00
CA SER A 117 -8.10 -3.29 5.59
C SER A 117 -8.58 -1.86 5.31
N PHE A 118 -7.67 -0.87 5.29
CA PHE A 118 -8.01 0.56 5.20
C PHE A 118 -8.68 0.93 3.89
N PHE A 119 -8.37 0.21 2.82
CA PHE A 119 -8.94 0.41 1.50
C PHE A 119 -9.88 -0.72 1.06
N HIS A 120 -9.85 -1.88 1.73
CA HIS A 120 -10.74 -3.01 1.42
C HIS A 120 -12.18 -2.83 1.92
N TRP A 121 -12.45 -2.07 2.99
CA TRP A 121 -13.82 -1.85 3.47
C TRP A 121 -14.20 -0.36 3.56
N PRO A 122 -15.51 -0.01 3.44
CA PRO A 122 -15.96 1.38 3.62
C PRO A 122 -15.83 1.82 5.09
N PRO A 123 -15.83 3.15 5.36
CA PRO A 123 -15.60 3.69 6.71
C PRO A 123 -16.51 3.12 7.79
N SER A 124 -17.79 2.90 7.49
CA SER A 124 -18.80 2.40 8.43
C SER A 124 -18.77 0.88 8.65
N SER A 125 -17.84 0.14 8.04
CA SER A 125 -17.83 -1.31 8.17
C SER A 125 -17.30 -1.77 9.54
N PRO A 126 -17.96 -2.72 10.21
CA PRO A 126 -17.42 -3.33 11.43
C PRO A 126 -16.02 -3.94 11.23
N PRO A 127 -15.71 -4.66 10.13
CA PRO A 127 -14.37 -5.20 9.92
C PRO A 127 -13.27 -4.14 9.91
N LEU A 128 -13.49 -2.98 9.28
CA LEU A 128 -12.51 -1.89 9.33
C LEU A 128 -12.28 -1.41 10.76
N HIS A 129 -13.35 -1.28 11.55
CA HIS A 129 -13.26 -0.84 12.94
C HIS A 129 -12.45 -1.83 13.78
N ASP A 130 -12.65 -3.12 13.57
CA ASP A 130 -11.89 -4.18 14.24
C ASP A 130 -10.40 -4.09 13.90
N PHE A 131 -10.03 -3.94 12.63
CA PHE A 131 -8.63 -3.83 12.21
C PHE A 131 -7.95 -2.56 12.74
N VAL A 132 -8.64 -1.41 12.70
CA VAL A 132 -8.10 -0.17 13.24
C VAL A 132 -7.98 -0.23 14.77
N ALA A 133 -8.96 -0.84 15.46
CA ALA A 133 -8.89 -1.08 16.90
C ALA A 133 -7.73 -2.01 17.26
N ARG A 134 -7.49 -3.05 16.46
CA ARG A 134 -6.37 -3.97 16.65
C ARG A 134 -5.02 -3.26 16.51
N MET A 135 -4.85 -2.46 15.46
CA MET A 135 -3.65 -1.64 15.30
C MET A 135 -3.45 -0.69 16.48
N ASN A 136 -4.50 0.03 16.90
CA ASN A 136 -4.44 0.96 18.03
C ASN A 136 -4.06 0.23 19.34
N TYR A 137 -4.61 -0.96 19.58
CA TYR A 137 -4.25 -1.81 20.72
C TYR A 137 -2.77 -2.21 20.69
N LEU A 138 -2.24 -2.59 19.52
CA LEU A 138 -0.83 -2.95 19.38
C LEU A 138 0.12 -1.76 19.60
N HIS A 139 -0.31 -0.54 19.24
CA HIS A 139 0.46 0.69 19.46
C HIS A 139 0.31 1.25 20.88
N GLU A 140 -0.80 1.00 21.57
CA GLU A 140 -1.16 1.64 22.84
C GLU A 140 -0.06 1.60 23.92
N PRO A 141 0.61 0.46 24.19
CA PRO A 141 1.67 0.41 25.21
C PRO A 141 2.87 1.32 24.88
N TYR A 142 3.15 1.51 23.59
CA TYR A 142 4.25 2.35 23.13
C TYR A 142 3.88 3.82 23.14
N VAL A 143 2.62 4.16 22.83
CA VAL A 143 2.09 5.51 22.96
C VAL A 143 2.04 5.93 24.43
N LYS A 144 1.51 5.09 25.33
CA LYS A 144 1.45 5.36 26.78
C LYS A 144 2.83 5.51 27.42
N SER A 145 3.84 4.83 26.90
CA SER A 145 5.23 4.94 27.38
C SER A 145 6.03 6.07 26.71
N GLY A 146 5.41 6.86 25.82
CA GLY A 146 6.09 7.96 25.12
C GLY A 146 7.12 7.50 24.07
N ARG A 147 7.10 6.22 23.69
CA ARG A 147 8.01 5.65 22.67
C ARG A 147 7.49 5.80 21.25
N ILE A 148 6.18 5.91 21.07
CA ILE A 148 5.56 6.38 19.82
C ILE A 148 4.94 7.74 20.09
N LEU A 149 5.43 8.76 19.41
CA LEU A 149 4.94 10.14 19.53
C LEU A 149 3.87 10.42 18.47
N ASN A 150 3.07 11.46 18.69
CA ASN A 150 2.04 11.88 17.73
C ASN A 150 2.63 12.22 16.35
N LYS A 151 3.76 12.95 16.31
CA LYS A 151 4.55 13.18 15.10
C LYS A 151 5.06 11.91 14.40
N ASP A 152 5.37 10.83 15.13
CA ASP A 152 5.77 9.57 14.49
C ASP A 152 4.59 8.95 13.75
N LEU A 153 3.41 8.92 14.39
CA LEU A 153 2.18 8.44 13.78
C LEU A 153 1.80 9.27 12.54
N LEU A 154 1.91 10.60 12.65
CA LEU A 154 1.63 11.52 11.54
C LEU A 154 2.56 11.30 10.35
N TYR A 155 3.85 11.07 10.59
CA TYR A 155 4.80 10.78 9.51
C TYR A 155 4.51 9.43 8.84
N VAL A 156 4.23 8.37 9.62
CA VAL A 156 3.87 7.06 9.06
C VAL A 156 2.60 7.16 8.21
N LEU A 157 1.62 7.95 8.63
CA LEU A 157 0.42 8.25 7.83
C LEU A 157 0.78 8.98 6.53
N TYR A 158 1.58 10.05 6.61
CA TYR A 158 2.01 10.83 5.44
C TYR A 158 2.72 9.95 4.41
N ILE A 159 3.72 9.18 4.83
CA ILE A 159 4.53 8.40 3.89
C ILE A 159 3.70 7.28 3.25
N SER A 160 2.73 6.71 3.98
CA SER A 160 1.79 5.70 3.48
C SER A 160 0.80 6.27 2.46
N LEU A 161 0.49 7.57 2.54
CA LEU A 161 -0.29 8.30 1.55
C LEU A 161 0.55 8.65 0.32
N VAL A 162 1.73 9.25 0.52
CA VAL A 162 2.49 9.90 -0.57
C VAL A 162 3.28 8.92 -1.44
N GLU A 163 3.83 7.84 -0.86
CA GLU A 163 4.68 6.92 -1.61
C GLU A 163 3.90 6.16 -2.69
N PRO A 164 2.69 5.62 -2.43
CA PRO A 164 1.85 5.07 -3.50
C PRO A 164 1.57 6.09 -4.61
N ILE A 165 1.24 7.35 -4.27
CA ILE A 165 0.99 8.41 -5.26
C ILE A 165 2.23 8.66 -6.12
N ASN A 166 3.40 8.76 -5.50
CA ASN A 166 4.67 8.96 -6.18
C ASN A 166 5.02 7.79 -7.10
N HIS A 167 4.86 6.56 -6.62
CA HIS A 167 5.12 5.35 -7.39
C HIS A 167 4.18 5.23 -8.59
N GLN A 168 2.89 5.54 -8.42
CA GLN A 168 1.94 5.56 -9.52
C GLN A 168 2.32 6.61 -10.56
N ARG A 169 2.69 7.83 -10.12
CA ARG A 169 3.13 8.90 -11.03
C ARG A 169 4.36 8.48 -11.87
N LEU A 170 5.32 7.81 -11.24
CA LEU A 170 6.58 7.43 -11.88
C LEU A 170 6.47 6.17 -12.74
N TYR A 171 5.69 5.17 -12.32
CA TYR A 171 5.77 3.80 -12.86
C TYR A 171 4.53 3.37 -13.65
N GLU A 172 3.46 4.17 -13.66
CA GLU A 172 2.22 3.84 -14.33
C GLU A 172 1.95 4.72 -15.57
N TRP A 173 1.03 4.25 -16.39
CA TRP A 173 0.74 4.82 -17.72
C TRP A 173 0.17 6.26 -17.67
N ARG A 174 -0.30 6.71 -16.50
CA ARG A 174 -0.73 8.09 -16.22
C ARG A 174 -0.52 8.42 -14.75
N SER A 175 -0.50 9.71 -14.44
CA SER A 175 -0.65 10.21 -13.08
C SER A 175 -2.09 10.08 -12.59
N LEU A 176 -2.26 10.11 -11.27
CA LEU A 176 -3.57 10.29 -10.65
C LEU A 176 -4.15 11.66 -11.03
N THR A 177 -5.47 11.73 -11.14
CA THR A 177 -6.22 12.98 -11.25
C THR A 177 -6.40 13.62 -9.88
N ASP A 178 -6.71 14.93 -9.83
CA ASP A 178 -7.00 15.65 -8.59
C ASP A 178 -8.07 14.96 -7.73
N MET A 179 -9.12 14.41 -8.36
CA MET A 179 -10.16 13.62 -7.69
C MET A 179 -9.58 12.37 -7.01
N GLU A 180 -8.65 11.66 -7.65
CA GLU A 180 -8.04 10.44 -7.12
C GLU A 180 -7.00 10.76 -6.03
N VAL A 181 -6.27 11.87 -6.16
CA VAL A 181 -5.36 12.39 -5.13
C VAL A 181 -6.14 12.80 -3.89
N ALA A 182 -7.18 13.62 -4.05
CA ALA A 182 -8.06 14.04 -2.97
C ALA A 182 -8.73 12.84 -2.29
N ALA A 183 -9.21 11.86 -3.04
CA ALA A 183 -9.76 10.62 -2.47
C ALA A 183 -8.76 9.86 -1.60
N SER A 184 -7.50 9.77 -2.05
CA SER A 184 -6.44 9.14 -1.27
C SER A 184 -6.15 9.92 0.02
N ALA A 185 -6.04 11.25 -0.07
CA ALA A 185 -5.79 12.11 1.08
C ALA A 185 -6.96 12.11 2.08
N THR A 186 -8.21 12.17 1.61
CA THR A 186 -9.42 12.05 2.44
C THR A 186 -9.50 10.70 3.13
N LEU A 187 -9.13 9.61 2.44
CA LEU A 187 -9.05 8.28 3.06
C LEU A 187 -8.06 8.26 4.21
N TRP A 188 -6.83 8.71 3.95
CA TRP A 188 -5.78 8.72 4.96
C TRP A 188 -6.09 9.69 6.11
N TYR A 189 -6.76 10.81 5.83
CA TYR A 189 -7.23 11.75 6.84
C TYR A 189 -8.10 11.05 7.90
N TYR A 190 -9.18 10.37 7.49
CA TYR A 190 -10.07 9.74 8.46
C TYR A 190 -9.43 8.53 9.13
N ILE A 191 -8.52 7.80 8.46
CA ILE A 191 -7.75 6.73 9.11
C ILE A 191 -6.91 7.31 10.25
N GLY A 192 -6.25 8.46 10.03
CA GLY A 192 -5.52 9.14 11.10
C GLY A 192 -6.41 9.62 12.24
N GLU A 193 -7.64 10.08 11.96
CA GLU A 193 -8.61 10.39 13.02
C GLU A 193 -9.01 9.15 13.82
N MET A 194 -9.22 8.00 13.17
CA MET A 194 -9.52 6.73 13.84
C MET A 194 -8.33 6.23 14.70
N MET A 195 -7.11 6.51 14.26
CA MET A 195 -5.88 6.29 15.03
C MET A 195 -5.75 7.21 16.24
N GLY A 196 -6.42 8.37 16.21
CA GLY A 196 -6.35 9.40 17.24
C GLY A 196 -5.14 10.32 17.07
N ILE A 197 -4.68 10.52 15.84
CA ILE A 197 -3.64 11.50 15.52
C ILE A 197 -4.20 12.91 15.73
N ASP A 198 -3.50 13.70 16.53
CA ASP A 198 -3.84 15.10 16.76
C ASP A 198 -3.14 15.98 15.71
N TYR A 199 -3.89 16.34 14.66
CA TYR A 199 -3.36 17.19 13.60
C TYR A 199 -3.12 18.64 14.06
N GLN A 200 -3.88 19.14 15.04
CA GLN A 200 -3.77 20.53 15.49
C GLN A 200 -2.40 20.79 16.14
N SER A 201 -1.93 19.86 16.97
CA SER A 201 -0.64 20.00 17.65
C SER A 201 0.56 19.93 16.71
N GLU A 202 0.48 19.15 15.63
CA GLU A 202 1.61 18.97 14.69
C GLU A 202 1.59 19.95 13.52
N LEU A 203 0.41 20.23 12.97
CA LEU A 203 0.23 21.05 11.77
C LEU A 203 -0.21 22.48 12.09
N GLY A 204 -0.55 22.77 13.35
CA GLY A 204 -1.04 24.08 13.78
C GLY A 204 -2.47 24.40 13.31
N LYS A 205 -3.14 23.48 12.60
CA LYS A 205 -4.53 23.59 12.18
C LYS A 205 -5.21 22.22 12.11
N ASN A 206 -6.54 22.22 12.18
CA ASN A 206 -7.39 21.02 12.11
C ASN A 206 -8.51 21.13 11.07
N LYS A 207 -8.37 22.07 10.12
CA LYS A 207 -9.33 22.29 9.02
C LYS A 207 -8.58 22.58 7.74
N TRP A 208 -9.09 22.01 6.64
CA TRP A 208 -8.59 22.16 5.27
C TRP A 208 -9.79 22.33 4.34
N LYS A 209 -9.57 22.96 3.18
CA LYS A 209 -10.60 23.14 2.15
C LYS A 209 -10.93 21.84 1.44
N ASP A 210 -9.94 21.01 1.19
CA ASP A 210 -10.06 19.73 0.49
C ASP A 210 -8.89 18.80 0.88
N GLY A 211 -8.96 17.55 0.40
CA GLY A 211 -7.90 16.58 0.65
C GLY A 211 -6.55 16.95 0.02
N ILE A 212 -6.51 17.79 -1.03
CA ILE A 212 -5.26 18.22 -1.65
C ILE A 212 -4.54 19.22 -0.74
N GLU A 213 -5.25 20.20 -0.17
CA GLU A 213 -4.64 21.12 0.81
C GLU A 213 -4.12 20.37 2.04
N PHE A 214 -4.86 19.36 2.51
CA PHE A 214 -4.37 18.47 3.58
C PHE A 214 -3.05 17.79 3.22
N LEU A 215 -2.96 17.21 2.02
CA LEU A 215 -1.73 16.60 1.52
C LEU A 215 -0.60 17.63 1.37
N ASP A 216 -0.88 18.83 0.88
CA ASP A 216 0.11 19.90 0.70
C ASP A 216 0.75 20.27 2.05
N ASP A 217 -0.06 20.45 3.10
CA ASP A 217 0.46 20.77 4.44
C ASP A 217 1.20 19.60 5.08
N LEU A 218 0.69 18.37 4.93
CA LEU A 218 1.41 17.17 5.38
C LEU A 218 2.79 17.09 4.73
N THR A 219 2.88 17.34 3.43
CA THR A 219 4.13 17.31 2.67
C THR A 219 5.09 18.40 3.13
N ALA A 220 4.59 19.62 3.35
CA ALA A 220 5.42 20.72 3.84
C ALA A 220 5.94 20.46 5.27
N TRP A 221 5.11 19.87 6.13
CA TRP A 221 5.49 19.46 7.47
C TRP A 221 6.50 18.29 7.44
N SER A 222 6.29 17.30 6.57
CA SER A 222 7.12 16.10 6.53
C SER A 222 8.55 16.39 6.10
N PHE A 223 8.77 17.36 5.20
CA PHE A 223 10.13 17.74 4.81
C PHE A 223 10.94 18.25 6.00
N LYS A 224 10.32 19.09 6.85
CA LYS A 224 10.95 19.55 8.11
C LYS A 224 11.18 18.40 9.08
N TYR A 225 10.22 17.48 9.15
CA TYR A 225 10.34 16.28 9.98
C TYR A 225 11.51 15.40 9.56
N GLU A 226 11.64 15.12 8.25
CA GLU A 226 12.72 14.34 7.66
C GLU A 226 14.09 14.97 7.90
N ASP A 227 14.21 16.29 7.73
CA ASP A 227 15.47 17.02 7.97
C ASP A 227 15.97 16.84 9.41
N LEU A 228 15.05 16.69 10.37
CA LEU A 228 15.37 16.53 11.80
C LEU A 228 15.53 15.06 12.23
N HIS A 229 14.89 14.12 11.54
CA HIS A 229 14.71 12.75 12.04
C HIS A 229 15.25 11.63 11.13
N LEU A 230 15.57 11.89 9.86
CA LEU A 230 16.32 10.95 9.02
C LEU A 230 17.82 11.04 9.35
N LYS A 231 18.26 10.24 10.32
CA LYS A 231 19.64 10.24 10.83
C LYS A 231 20.36 8.94 10.56
N ARG A 232 21.67 9.07 10.39
CA ARG A 232 22.58 7.94 10.34
C ARG A 232 22.82 7.39 11.75
N LEU A 233 22.26 6.22 12.05
CA LEU A 233 22.39 5.57 13.36
C LEU A 233 22.78 4.09 13.18
N PRO A 234 23.66 3.52 14.02
CA PRO A 234 24.09 2.12 13.90
C PRO A 234 22.93 1.11 14.00
N GLU A 235 21.99 1.33 14.92
CA GLU A 235 20.84 0.44 15.12
C GLU A 235 19.91 0.47 13.91
N VAL A 236 19.74 1.66 13.31
CA VAL A 236 18.94 1.88 12.10
C VAL A 236 19.59 1.26 10.87
N HIS A 237 20.92 1.35 10.71
CA HIS A 237 21.67 0.63 9.68
C HIS A 237 21.45 -0.89 9.82
N THR A 238 21.58 -1.43 11.03
CA THR A 238 21.42 -2.88 11.27
C THR A 238 20.01 -3.36 10.92
N LEU A 239 18.99 -2.60 11.33
CA LEU A 239 17.60 -2.86 10.95
C LEU A 239 17.42 -2.84 9.42
N GLY A 240 18.02 -1.85 8.74
CA GLY A 240 17.99 -1.74 7.29
C GLY A 240 18.61 -2.94 6.58
N VAL A 241 19.79 -3.39 7.01
CA VAL A 241 20.49 -4.56 6.44
C VAL A 241 19.65 -5.82 6.63
N ASN A 242 19.13 -6.08 7.83
CA ASN A 242 18.28 -7.24 8.10
C ASN A 242 17.05 -7.28 7.20
N LEU A 243 16.44 -6.11 6.94
CA LEU A 243 15.29 -6.03 6.06
C LEU A 243 15.65 -6.23 4.59
N ILE A 244 16.79 -5.70 4.13
CA ILE A 244 17.29 -5.99 2.79
C ILE A 244 17.51 -7.50 2.64
N ASP A 245 18.13 -8.15 3.62
CA ASP A 245 18.36 -9.59 3.60
C ASP A 245 17.04 -10.38 3.54
N PHE A 246 16.02 -9.94 4.30
CA PHE A 246 14.67 -10.50 4.20
C PHE A 246 14.09 -10.32 2.79
N MET A 247 14.18 -9.12 2.21
CA MET A 247 13.68 -8.84 0.85
C MET A 247 14.41 -9.65 -0.22
N LEU A 248 15.73 -9.78 -0.11
CA LEU A 248 16.54 -10.61 -1.01
C LEU A 248 16.22 -12.09 -0.87
N SER A 249 15.88 -12.55 0.34
CA SER A 249 15.55 -13.97 0.60
C SER A 249 14.31 -14.49 -0.14
N VAL A 250 13.51 -13.60 -0.73
CA VAL A 250 12.37 -13.94 -1.62
C VAL A 250 12.86 -14.40 -3.00
N TYR A 251 14.07 -14.00 -3.39
CA TYR A 251 14.63 -14.22 -4.71
C TYR A 251 15.76 -15.26 -4.67
N PRO A 252 16.01 -15.98 -5.79
CA PRO A 252 17.17 -16.85 -5.90
C PRO A 252 18.48 -16.09 -5.70
N ARG A 253 19.47 -16.72 -5.06
CA ARG A 253 20.77 -16.11 -4.76
C ARG A 253 21.46 -15.49 -5.99
N VAL A 254 21.26 -16.09 -7.18
CA VAL A 254 21.86 -15.60 -8.43
C VAL A 254 21.36 -14.23 -8.86
N SER A 255 20.15 -13.82 -8.47
CA SER A 255 19.59 -12.50 -8.81
C SER A 255 19.84 -11.46 -7.74
N HIS A 256 20.38 -11.83 -6.56
CA HIS A 256 20.60 -10.91 -5.44
C HIS A 256 21.36 -9.64 -5.81
N PRO A 257 22.46 -9.66 -6.60
CA PRO A 257 23.16 -8.43 -6.95
C PRO A 257 22.28 -7.43 -7.71
N VAL A 258 21.44 -7.91 -8.63
CA VAL A 258 20.53 -7.06 -9.42
C VAL A 258 19.39 -6.56 -8.54
N VAL A 259 18.77 -7.45 -7.75
CA VAL A 259 17.66 -7.06 -6.86
C VAL A 259 18.12 -6.06 -5.81
N TYR A 260 19.32 -6.23 -5.24
CA TYR A 260 19.90 -5.30 -4.28
C TYR A 260 20.03 -3.89 -4.89
N GLN A 261 20.55 -3.79 -6.11
CA GLN A 261 20.66 -2.51 -6.84
C GLN A 261 19.29 -1.86 -7.08
N VAL A 262 18.27 -2.66 -7.42
CA VAL A 262 16.90 -2.19 -7.58
C VAL A 262 16.33 -1.68 -6.25
N LEU A 263 16.53 -2.40 -5.15
CA LEU A 263 16.10 -1.96 -3.80
C LEU A 263 16.76 -0.63 -3.42
N LEU A 264 18.06 -0.45 -3.68
CA LEU A 264 18.75 0.82 -3.45
C LEU A 264 18.10 1.98 -4.22
N LEU A 265 17.79 1.78 -5.50
CA LEU A 265 17.14 2.80 -6.33
C LEU A 265 15.77 3.22 -5.79
N LEU A 266 15.01 2.27 -5.27
CA LEU A 266 13.66 2.50 -4.77
C LEU A 266 13.60 3.14 -3.38
N LEU A 267 14.58 2.84 -2.52
CA LEU A 267 14.73 3.54 -1.24
C LEU A 267 15.01 5.04 -1.47
N GLY A 268 15.68 5.38 -2.56
CA GLY A 268 16.04 6.75 -2.88
C GLY A 268 17.19 7.27 -2.01
N GLU A 269 17.74 8.41 -2.41
CA GLU A 269 19.01 8.92 -1.87
C GLU A 269 18.98 9.18 -0.36
N ARG A 270 17.97 9.93 0.12
CA ARG A 270 17.87 10.34 1.53
C ARG A 270 17.84 9.14 2.49
N VAL A 271 17.03 8.14 2.17
CA VAL A 271 16.84 6.96 3.02
C VAL A 271 18.05 6.04 2.93
N ARG A 272 18.67 5.86 1.75
CA ARG A 272 19.95 5.15 1.64
C ARG A 272 21.02 5.80 2.50
N HIS A 273 21.13 7.13 2.46
CA HIS A 273 22.12 7.86 3.25
C HIS A 273 21.91 7.69 4.77
N ALA A 274 20.66 7.74 5.23
CA ALA A 274 20.29 7.48 6.62
C ALA A 274 20.59 6.04 7.05
N LEU A 275 20.31 5.08 6.17
CA LEU A 275 20.62 3.66 6.39
C LEU A 275 22.10 3.30 6.15
N SER A 276 22.99 4.25 5.81
CA SER A 276 24.40 4.00 5.43
C SER A 276 24.58 2.98 4.29
N LEU A 277 23.65 2.95 3.35
CA LEU A 277 23.69 2.06 2.19
C LEU A 277 24.49 2.67 1.03
N PRO A 278 25.12 1.85 0.18
CA PRO A 278 25.92 2.34 -0.95
C PRO A 278 25.05 3.00 -2.03
N GLU A 279 25.72 3.70 -2.95
CA GLU A 279 25.12 4.19 -4.19
C GLU A 279 24.84 3.04 -5.17
N PRO A 280 23.68 3.03 -5.85
CA PRO A 280 23.46 2.13 -6.96
C PRO A 280 24.37 2.50 -8.14
N SER A 281 24.75 1.51 -8.94
CA SER A 281 25.53 1.72 -10.15
C SER A 281 24.77 2.56 -11.17
N LEU A 282 25.51 3.41 -11.90
CA LEU A 282 24.93 4.26 -12.96
C LEU A 282 24.26 3.43 -14.06
N ALA A 283 24.84 2.28 -14.41
CA ALA A 283 24.27 1.37 -15.40
C ALA A 283 22.92 0.82 -14.93
N MET A 284 22.82 0.31 -13.70
CA MET A 284 21.55 -0.17 -13.15
C MET A 284 20.52 0.95 -13.01
N THR A 285 20.96 2.16 -12.65
CA THR A 285 20.11 3.35 -12.59
C THR A 285 19.48 3.63 -13.95
N ALA A 286 20.29 3.68 -15.01
CA ALA A 286 19.82 3.91 -16.38
C ALA A 286 18.88 2.78 -16.85
N ILE A 287 19.24 1.52 -16.60
CA ILE A 287 18.40 0.35 -16.96
C ILE A 287 17.06 0.43 -16.25
N PHE A 288 17.05 0.68 -14.94
CA PHE A 288 15.85 0.74 -14.13
C PHE A 288 14.90 1.83 -14.65
N TYR A 289 15.34 3.09 -14.75
CA TYR A 289 14.48 4.17 -15.22
C TYR A 289 14.04 4.00 -16.68
N SER A 290 14.90 3.45 -17.55
CA SER A 290 14.52 3.13 -18.93
C SER A 290 13.44 2.03 -18.96
N SER A 291 13.57 0.99 -18.13
CA SER A 291 12.57 -0.08 -18.03
C SER A 291 11.21 0.45 -17.58
N LEU A 292 11.20 1.48 -16.72
CA LEU A 292 9.98 2.14 -16.28
C LEU A 292 9.32 2.92 -17.41
N LEU A 293 10.08 3.61 -18.26
CA LEU A 293 9.54 4.26 -19.46
C LEU A 293 8.91 3.24 -20.43
N VAL A 294 9.60 2.13 -20.66
CA VAL A 294 9.08 1.01 -21.46
C VAL A 294 7.79 0.46 -20.84
N ARG A 295 7.78 0.22 -19.53
CA ARG A 295 6.59 -0.22 -18.80
C ARG A 295 5.41 0.74 -19.00
N ARG A 296 5.62 2.05 -18.87
CA ARG A 296 4.56 3.05 -19.06
C ARG A 296 3.96 2.95 -20.47
N PHE A 297 4.80 2.81 -21.49
CA PHE A 297 4.37 2.61 -22.87
C PHE A 297 3.58 1.32 -23.06
N VAL A 298 4.12 0.18 -22.60
CA VAL A 298 3.48 -1.14 -22.69
C VAL A 298 2.12 -1.14 -21.98
N LEU A 299 2.05 -0.60 -20.76
CA LEU A 299 0.81 -0.51 -20.02
C LEU A 299 -0.22 0.36 -20.73
N ARG A 300 0.21 1.49 -21.29
CA ARG A 300 -0.67 2.44 -21.98
C ARG A 300 -1.29 1.84 -23.24
N PHE A 301 -0.48 1.20 -24.07
CA PHE A 301 -0.82 0.92 -25.46
C PHE A 301 -0.97 -0.58 -25.76
N LEU A 302 -0.37 -1.47 -24.99
CA LEU A 302 -0.28 -2.90 -25.30
C LEU A 302 -0.99 -3.80 -24.29
N THR A 303 -1.64 -3.24 -23.26
CA THR A 303 -2.38 -4.02 -22.28
C THR A 303 -3.79 -3.50 -22.12
N LEU A 304 -4.76 -4.40 -22.16
CA LEU A 304 -6.16 -4.09 -21.88
C LEU A 304 -6.34 -3.74 -20.41
N PRO A 305 -7.29 -2.84 -20.07
CA PRO A 305 -7.59 -2.54 -18.68
C PRO A 305 -8.21 -3.76 -17.98
N ARG A 306 -7.85 -4.00 -16.70
CA ARG A 306 -8.29 -5.18 -15.93
C ARG A 306 -9.80 -5.30 -15.85
N LEU A 307 -10.35 -6.49 -16.11
CA LEU A 307 -11.79 -6.73 -15.98
C LEU A 307 -12.22 -6.92 -14.52
N PHE A 308 -11.36 -7.52 -13.71
CA PHE A 308 -11.62 -7.83 -12.31
C PHE A 308 -10.63 -7.09 -11.39
N PRO A 309 -11.07 -6.71 -10.19
CA PRO A 309 -10.19 -6.07 -9.22
C PRO A 309 -9.14 -7.06 -8.72
N LEU A 310 -7.94 -6.56 -8.45
CA LEU A 310 -7.01 -7.28 -7.58
C LEU A 310 -7.46 -7.06 -6.13
N GLN A 311 -8.00 -8.08 -5.49
CA GLN A 311 -8.39 -8.02 -4.09
C GLN A 311 -7.30 -8.64 -3.19
N PRO A 312 -6.66 -7.85 -2.32
CA PRO A 312 -5.61 -8.36 -1.45
C PRO A 312 -6.17 -9.27 -0.37
N MET A 313 -7.38 -9.02 0.13
CA MET A 313 -8.02 -9.82 1.19
C MET A 313 -9.42 -10.29 0.78
N SER A 314 -9.91 -11.33 1.44
CA SER A 314 -11.30 -11.74 1.34
C SER A 314 -12.21 -10.85 2.19
N ASP A 315 -13.50 -10.86 1.90
CA ASP A 315 -14.49 -10.44 2.89
C ASP A 315 -14.49 -11.40 4.09
N VAL A 316 -15.12 -10.96 5.19
CA VAL A 316 -15.29 -11.79 6.38
C VAL A 316 -16.22 -12.94 6.06
N ASP A 317 -15.78 -14.17 6.30
CA ASP A 317 -16.60 -15.36 6.15
C ASP A 317 -17.72 -15.34 7.21
N VAL A 318 -18.97 -15.36 6.73
CA VAL A 318 -20.17 -15.28 7.58
C VAL A 318 -20.27 -16.46 8.57
N LYS A 319 -19.75 -17.65 8.21
CA LYS A 319 -19.83 -18.84 9.05
C LYS A 319 -18.73 -18.88 10.10
N THR A 320 -17.52 -18.48 9.71
CA THR A 320 -16.34 -18.65 10.56
C THR A 320 -15.88 -17.36 11.23
N GLY A 321 -16.31 -16.19 10.75
CA GLY A 321 -15.82 -14.89 11.18
C GLY A 321 -14.39 -14.57 10.74
N LYS A 322 -13.80 -15.42 9.88
CA LYS A 322 -12.40 -15.31 9.48
C LYS A 322 -12.21 -14.54 8.19
N VAL A 323 -11.02 -13.97 8.04
CA VAL A 323 -10.54 -13.32 6.82
C VAL A 323 -9.37 -14.14 6.24
N HIS A 324 -9.20 -14.10 4.93
CA HIS A 324 -8.05 -14.66 4.24
C HIS A 324 -7.26 -13.57 3.54
N HIS A 325 -5.93 -13.73 3.51
CA HIS A 325 -5.07 -12.95 2.63
C HIS A 325 -4.94 -13.69 1.29
N ASN A 326 -5.00 -12.96 0.17
CA ASN A 326 -4.96 -13.54 -1.17
C ASN A 326 -3.59 -13.40 -1.84
N ARG A 327 -2.66 -12.69 -1.19
CA ARG A 327 -1.29 -12.45 -1.67
C ARG A 327 -0.34 -12.60 -0.50
N TYR A 328 0.93 -12.80 -0.79
CA TYR A 328 1.99 -12.86 0.22
C TYR A 328 3.32 -12.55 -0.47
N LEU A 329 4.30 -12.11 0.31
CA LEU A 329 5.64 -11.82 -0.23
C LEU A 329 6.51 -13.08 -0.28
N LYS A 330 6.65 -13.77 0.86
CA LYS A 330 7.57 -14.91 1.02
C LYS A 330 6.89 -16.13 1.62
N GLU A 331 6.19 -15.91 2.73
CA GLU A 331 5.54 -16.95 3.52
C GLU A 331 4.02 -16.78 3.41
N PRO A 332 3.27 -17.84 3.10
CA PRO A 332 1.84 -17.76 2.82
C PRO A 332 1.00 -17.70 4.11
N TRP A 333 1.29 -16.75 5.00
CA TRP A 333 0.46 -16.49 6.18
C TRP A 333 -0.93 -16.05 5.76
N TYR A 334 -1.96 -16.66 6.37
CA TYR A 334 -3.37 -16.35 6.14
C TYR A 334 -3.91 -16.72 4.75
N VAL A 335 -3.14 -17.43 3.93
CA VAL A 335 -3.50 -17.73 2.54
C VAL A 335 -4.07 -19.14 2.40
N ALA A 336 -5.27 -19.23 1.81
CA ALA A 336 -5.94 -20.49 1.59
C ALA A 336 -5.21 -21.39 0.56
N PRO A 337 -5.07 -22.70 0.84
CA PRO A 337 -4.40 -23.68 -0.03
C PRO A 337 -5.30 -24.12 -1.20
N THR A 338 -5.90 -23.17 -1.91
CA THR A 338 -6.74 -23.47 -3.08
C THR A 338 -5.94 -24.17 -4.18
N PHE A 339 -6.64 -24.86 -5.10
CA PHE A 339 -6.00 -25.56 -6.21
C PHE A 339 -5.07 -24.64 -7.01
N TRP A 340 -5.54 -23.45 -7.40
CA TRP A 340 -4.73 -22.48 -8.14
C TRP A 340 -3.60 -21.87 -7.31
N ALA A 341 -3.79 -21.66 -6.00
CA ALA A 341 -2.74 -21.14 -5.14
C ALA A 341 -1.60 -22.15 -4.91
N ARG A 342 -1.85 -23.46 -5.07
CA ARG A 342 -0.85 -24.52 -4.91
C ARG A 342 -0.25 -25.07 -6.20
N TRP A 343 -1.00 -24.98 -7.31
CA TRP A 343 -0.66 -25.64 -8.58
C TRP A 343 -0.73 -24.70 -9.80
N GLY A 344 -1.11 -23.44 -9.60
CA GLY A 344 -1.10 -22.45 -10.68
C GLY A 344 0.31 -22.07 -11.15
N PRO A 345 0.42 -21.29 -12.24
CA PRO A 345 1.71 -20.88 -12.81
C PRO A 345 2.61 -20.15 -11.81
N THR A 346 2.03 -19.29 -10.98
CA THR A 346 2.76 -18.59 -9.91
C THR A 346 3.29 -19.57 -8.87
N ALA A 347 2.48 -20.53 -8.42
CA ALA A 347 2.90 -21.54 -7.45
C ALA A 347 4.03 -22.44 -7.99
N LEU A 348 3.96 -22.81 -9.28
CA LEU A 348 5.04 -23.55 -9.93
C LEU A 348 6.34 -22.73 -9.96
N SER A 349 6.25 -21.44 -10.31
CA SER A 349 7.41 -20.55 -10.27
C SER A 349 7.97 -20.39 -8.85
N SER A 350 7.12 -20.22 -7.83
CA SER A 350 7.53 -20.15 -6.43
C SER A 350 8.34 -21.39 -6.02
N ARG A 351 7.91 -22.59 -6.43
CA ARG A 351 8.65 -23.84 -6.17
C ARG A 351 10.04 -23.84 -6.77
N ILE A 352 10.15 -23.46 -8.04
CA ILE A 352 11.44 -23.39 -8.75
C ILE A 352 12.38 -22.40 -8.03
N LEU A 353 11.83 -21.31 -7.51
CA LEU A 353 12.58 -20.26 -6.82
C LEU A 353 12.78 -20.53 -5.31
N GLY A 354 12.28 -21.65 -4.78
CA GLY A 354 12.39 -22.00 -3.36
C GLY A 354 11.47 -21.20 -2.42
N VAL A 355 10.48 -20.50 -2.96
CA VAL A 355 9.46 -19.77 -2.20
C VAL A 355 8.34 -20.73 -1.76
N MET A 356 7.91 -20.60 -0.51
CA MET A 356 6.82 -21.41 0.04
C MET A 356 5.51 -21.15 -0.68
N VAL A 357 4.66 -22.16 -0.80
CA VAL A 357 3.28 -22.00 -1.27
C VAL A 357 2.28 -22.34 -0.18
N PRO A 358 1.03 -21.86 -0.28
CA PRO A 358 -0.02 -22.11 0.69
C PRO A 358 -0.17 -23.58 1.09
N GLY A 359 -0.29 -23.81 2.40
CA GLY A 359 -0.39 -25.13 3.03
C GLY A 359 0.95 -25.82 3.34
N GLN A 360 2.10 -25.35 2.84
CA GLN A 360 3.39 -25.96 3.18
C GLN A 360 3.86 -25.66 4.61
N GLY A 361 3.53 -24.49 5.16
CA GLY A 361 3.88 -24.10 6.53
C GLY A 361 2.95 -24.65 7.62
N GLY A 362 2.06 -25.59 7.27
CA GLY A 362 1.13 -26.21 8.22
C GLY A 362 0.08 -25.26 8.80
N ALA A 363 -0.52 -25.68 9.91
CA ALA A 363 -1.61 -24.95 10.56
C ALA A 363 -1.17 -23.63 11.22
N GLU A 364 0.12 -23.50 11.54
CA GLU A 364 0.69 -22.30 12.17
C GLU A 364 0.47 -21.05 11.31
N MET A 365 0.65 -21.18 9.99
CA MET A 365 0.42 -20.09 9.03
C MET A 365 -1.05 -19.73 8.81
N LYS A 366 -1.98 -20.38 9.53
CA LYS A 366 -3.44 -20.16 9.46
C LYS A 366 -4.00 -20.18 8.02
N PRO A 367 -3.82 -21.29 7.27
CA PRO A 367 -4.35 -21.44 5.92
C PRO A 367 -5.89 -21.34 5.85
N ASP A 368 -6.59 -21.67 6.93
CA ASP A 368 -8.07 -21.59 7.03
C ASP A 368 -8.56 -20.18 7.42
N GLY A 369 -7.70 -19.17 7.29
CA GLY A 369 -7.99 -17.79 7.65
C GLY A 369 -7.73 -17.46 9.12
N PHE A 370 -7.88 -16.18 9.45
CA PHE A 370 -7.55 -15.60 10.75
C PHE A 370 -8.65 -14.68 11.27
N TYR A 371 -8.69 -14.52 12.59
CA TYR A 371 -9.45 -13.46 13.25
C TYR A 371 -8.59 -12.20 13.36
N VAL A 372 -9.21 -11.03 13.45
CA VAL A 372 -8.47 -9.76 13.57
C VAL A 372 -7.56 -9.75 14.81
N GLU A 373 -7.99 -10.39 15.90
CA GLU A 373 -7.24 -10.55 17.14
C GLU A 373 -5.98 -11.41 17.00
N ASP A 374 -5.83 -12.16 15.90
CA ASP A 374 -4.64 -12.96 15.60
C ASP A 374 -3.48 -12.16 15.02
N VAL A 375 -3.75 -10.93 14.57
CA VAL A 375 -2.75 -10.06 13.94
C VAL A 375 -1.80 -9.50 14.99
N GLY A 376 -0.50 -9.59 14.77
CA GLY A 376 0.53 -9.05 15.66
C GLY A 376 1.44 -10.11 16.31
N PRO A 377 2.35 -9.69 17.19
CA PRO A 377 3.35 -10.58 17.79
C PRO A 377 2.69 -11.64 18.66
N GLN A 378 3.33 -12.81 18.78
CA GLN A 378 2.77 -14.01 19.42
C GLN A 378 2.20 -13.75 20.82
N ARG A 379 2.86 -12.89 21.61
CA ARG A 379 2.43 -12.53 22.97
C ARG A 379 1.07 -11.83 23.06
N THR A 380 0.59 -11.28 21.94
CA THR A 380 -0.67 -10.50 21.82
C THR A 380 -1.76 -11.21 21.04
N VAL A 381 -1.47 -12.36 20.42
CA VAL A 381 -2.44 -13.15 19.64
C VAL A 381 -3.63 -13.54 20.51
N GLY A 382 -4.85 -13.24 20.05
CA GLY A 382 -6.10 -13.53 20.76
C GLY A 382 -6.36 -12.66 22.01
N LYS A 383 -5.55 -11.62 22.26
CA LYS A 383 -5.70 -10.73 23.42
C LYS A 383 -6.21 -9.35 23.02
N GLY A 384 -6.72 -8.59 23.99
CA GLY A 384 -7.07 -7.18 23.81
C GLY A 384 -8.55 -6.90 23.52
N ALA A 385 -9.42 -7.90 23.61
CA ALA A 385 -10.83 -7.79 23.22
C ALA A 385 -11.58 -6.65 23.94
N GLU A 386 -11.38 -6.49 25.25
CA GLU A 386 -12.02 -5.43 26.04
C GLU A 386 -11.51 -4.04 25.65
N GLN A 387 -10.18 -3.87 25.53
CA GLN A 387 -9.58 -2.61 25.11
C GLN A 387 -10.02 -2.23 23.69
N MET A 388 -10.04 -3.23 22.78
CA MET A 388 -10.51 -3.06 21.41
C MET A 388 -11.99 -2.68 21.37
N ALA A 389 -12.84 -3.21 22.25
CA ALA A 389 -14.25 -2.80 22.32
C ALA A 389 -14.40 -1.29 22.61
N VAL A 390 -13.64 -0.75 23.56
CA VAL A 390 -13.62 0.69 23.85
C VAL A 390 -13.10 1.50 22.65
N MET A 391 -12.03 1.02 22.01
CA MET A 391 -11.46 1.68 20.82
C MET A 391 -12.46 1.67 19.65
N ARG A 392 -13.21 0.59 19.45
CA ARG A 392 -14.24 0.47 18.39
C ARG A 392 -15.32 1.53 18.53
N GLU A 393 -15.80 1.80 19.74
CA GLU A 393 -16.81 2.85 19.94
C GLU A 393 -16.28 4.24 19.55
N ARG A 394 -15.01 4.54 19.83
CA ARG A 394 -14.37 5.80 19.38
C ARG A 394 -14.23 5.84 17.86
N ILE A 395 -13.77 4.74 17.26
CA ILE A 395 -13.57 4.61 15.81
C ILE A 395 -14.91 4.75 15.08
N LYS A 396 -15.97 4.13 15.60
CA LYS A 396 -17.32 4.18 15.04
C LYS A 396 -17.87 5.61 14.98
N LYS A 397 -17.63 6.44 16.01
CA LYS A 397 -18.02 7.86 15.97
C LYS A 397 -17.37 8.63 14.82
N VAL A 398 -16.08 8.36 14.56
CA VAL A 398 -15.37 8.95 13.41
C VAL A 398 -15.96 8.41 12.11
N ALA A 399 -16.13 7.08 12.02
CA ALA A 399 -16.68 6.39 10.86
C ALA A 399 -18.07 6.89 10.45
N ASP A 400 -19.00 6.99 11.40
CA ASP A 400 -20.39 7.40 11.15
C ASP A 400 -20.46 8.83 10.60
N ARG A 401 -19.58 9.72 11.09
CA ARG A 401 -19.43 11.08 10.55
C ARG A 401 -18.88 11.05 9.13
N VAL A 402 -17.71 10.44 8.91
CA VAL A 402 -17.02 10.51 7.61
C VAL A 402 -17.70 9.67 6.53
N ALA A 403 -18.55 8.70 6.88
CA ALA A 403 -19.25 7.87 5.91
C ALA A 403 -20.17 8.70 5.01
N ASN A 404 -20.81 9.74 5.57
CA ASN A 404 -21.84 10.52 4.89
C ASN A 404 -21.50 12.00 4.74
N GLU A 405 -20.55 12.51 5.53
CA GLU A 405 -20.10 13.89 5.46
C GLU A 405 -18.64 13.97 5.00
N SER A 406 -18.29 15.03 4.28
CA SER A 406 -16.88 15.29 4.01
C SER A 406 -16.19 15.77 5.28
N PRO A 407 -15.00 15.25 5.62
CA PRO A 407 -14.21 15.81 6.72
C PRO A 407 -13.77 17.25 6.49
N PHE A 408 -13.84 17.74 5.24
CA PHE A 408 -13.42 19.09 4.84
C PHE A 408 -14.60 20.03 4.58
N ALA A 409 -15.84 19.57 4.75
CA ALA A 409 -17.00 20.43 4.59
C ALA A 409 -16.95 21.56 5.65
N MET A 410 -16.99 22.80 5.18
CA MET A 410 -17.22 23.95 6.05
C MET A 410 -18.63 23.79 6.65
N LYS A 411 -18.73 23.54 7.96
CA LYS A 411 -20.01 23.64 8.66
C LYS A 411 -20.49 25.08 8.55
N SER A 412 -21.60 25.27 7.84
CA SER A 412 -22.29 26.55 7.69
C SER A 412 -22.73 27.11 9.03
#